data_AF-A0A094CAQ4-F1
#
_entry.id   AF-A0A094CAQ4-F1
#
_cell.length_a   1.000
_cell.length_b   1.000
_cell.length_c   1.000
_cell.angle_alpha   90.00
_cell.angle_beta   90.00
_cell.angle_gamma   90.00
#
_symmetry.space_group_name_H-M   'P 1'
#
loop_
_entity.id
_entity.type
_entity.pdbx_description
1 polymer ?
#
loop_
_entity_poly.entity_id
_entity_poly.type
_entity_poly.pdbx_seq_one_letter_code
_entity_poly.pdbx_strand_id
1 'polypeptide(L)'
;MLSSSLASSLSSLAMTFVAWAAGNMTAPQIFQESDAPRYKNGFTAHFCLYVIFNIILLVLRVLLTRRNKAKQIATAAALALEGTTDLKQVDEKITHERAFDDLTDKENQDFRYVF
;
A
#
# COMPACT_ATOMS: atom_id res chain seq x y z
N MET A 1 10.70 -21.42 6.32
CA MET A 1 9.81 -20.56 5.52
C MET A 1 8.55 -20.12 6.28
N LEU A 2 7.75 -21.00 6.88
CA LEU A 2 6.59 -20.59 7.70
C LEU A 2 6.92 -19.61 8.85
N SER A 3 8.07 -19.76 9.50
CA SER A 3 8.49 -18.85 10.59
C SER A 3 8.87 -17.44 10.12
N SER A 4 9.40 -17.27 8.91
CA SER A 4 9.77 -15.96 8.37
C SER A 4 8.56 -15.17 7.86
N SER A 5 7.58 -15.85 7.28
CA SER A 5 6.26 -15.29 6.91
C SER A 5 5.59 -14.59 8.09
N LEU A 6 5.44 -15.35 9.18
CA LEU A 6 4.81 -14.91 10.41
C LEU A 6 5.57 -13.75 11.03
N ALA A 7 6.90 -13.80 11.03
CA ALA A 7 7.72 -12.70 11.52
C ALA A 7 7.51 -11.39 10.75
N SER A 8 7.36 -11.44 9.41
CA SER A 8 7.09 -10.23 8.60
C SER A 8 5.69 -9.64 8.88
N SER A 9 4.70 -10.52 9.04
CA SER A 9 3.31 -10.13 9.33
C SER A 9 3.19 -9.52 10.73
N LEU A 10 3.83 -10.14 11.72
CA LEU A 10 3.87 -9.65 13.11
C LEU A 10 4.61 -8.32 13.21
N SER A 11 5.71 -8.15 12.47
CA SER A 11 6.46 -6.87 12.43
C SER A 11 5.60 -5.73 11.89
N SER A 12 4.82 -5.99 10.84
CA SER A 12 3.90 -5.00 10.26
C SER A 12 2.80 -4.59 11.24
N LEU A 13 2.23 -5.56 11.96
CA LEU A 13 1.23 -5.31 13.00
C LEU A 13 1.81 -4.52 14.17
N ALA A 14 3.01 -4.88 14.63
CA ALA A 14 3.69 -4.18 15.71
C ALA A 14 3.98 -2.73 15.35
N MET A 15 4.51 -2.46 14.15
CA MET A 15 4.73 -1.09 13.66
C MET A 15 3.42 -0.29 13.58
N THR A 16 2.34 -0.92 13.13
CA THR A 16 1.02 -0.29 13.08
C THR A 16 0.54 0.11 14.48
N PHE A 17 0.72 -0.76 15.47
CA PHE A 17 0.31 -0.49 16.84
C PHE A 17 1.14 0.64 17.47
N VAL A 18 2.45 0.67 17.22
CA VAL A 18 3.34 1.74 17.68
C VAL A 18 2.92 3.09 17.08
N ALA A 19 2.67 3.14 15.77
CA ALA A 19 2.21 4.36 15.10
C ALA A 19 0.86 4.85 15.64
N TRP A 20 -0.08 3.92 15.88
CA TRP A 20 -1.38 4.23 16.45
C TRP A 20 -1.26 4.80 17.87
N ALA A 21 -0.48 4.16 18.74
CA ALA A 21 -0.27 4.62 20.11
C ALA A 21 0.40 6.01 20.15
N ALA A 22 1.42 6.23 19.31
CA ALA A 22 2.09 7.53 19.19
C ALA A 22 1.15 8.65 18.70
N GLY A 23 0.26 8.35 17.75
CA GLY A 23 -0.75 9.29 17.27
C GLY A 23 -1.72 9.70 18.36
N ASN A 24 -2.24 8.73 19.13
CA ASN A 24 -3.17 9.01 20.23
C ASN A 24 -2.51 9.83 21.35
N MET A 25 -1.23 9.60 21.63
CA MET A 25 -0.48 10.39 22.62
C MET A 25 -0.27 11.85 22.15
N THR A 26 -0.06 12.06 20.85
CA THR A 26 0.22 13.39 20.29
C THR A 26 -1.05 14.21 20.09
N ALA A 27 -2.19 13.58 19.82
CA ALA A 27 -3.46 14.25 19.54
C ALA A 27 -3.91 15.29 20.60
N PRO A 28 -3.93 15.00 21.92
CA PRO A 28 -4.36 15.97 22.93
C PRO A 28 -3.37 17.14 23.09
N GLN A 29 -2.10 16.96 22.72
CA GLN A 29 -1.07 18.02 22.85
C GLN A 29 -1.24 19.13 21.82
N ILE A 30 -2.02 18.90 20.76
CA ILE A 30 -2.27 19.86 19.68
C ILE A 30 -3.30 20.93 20.10
N PHE A 31 -4.19 20.63 21.04
CA PHE A 31 -5.23 21.54 21.50
C PHE A 31 -4.86 22.14 22.85
N GLN A 32 -4.18 23.27 22.82
CA GLN A 32 -3.74 23.97 24.03
C GLN A 32 -4.82 24.94 24.53
N GLU A 33 -4.94 25.08 25.86
CA GLU A 33 -5.88 26.01 26.50
C GLU A 33 -5.64 27.48 26.10
N SER A 34 -4.39 27.83 25.77
CA SER A 34 -3.98 29.15 25.28
C SER A 34 -4.65 29.56 23.96
N ASP A 35 -5.12 28.60 23.17
CA ASP A 35 -5.73 28.83 21.85
C ASP A 35 -7.27 28.92 21.91
N ALA A 36 -7.86 28.85 23.11
CA ALA A 36 -9.29 29.03 23.32
C ALA A 36 -9.75 30.46 22.92
N PRO A 37 -11.01 30.65 22.46
CA PRO A 37 -12.09 29.67 22.29
C PRO A 37 -12.18 29.05 20.90
N ARG A 38 -11.35 29.50 19.93
CA ARG A 38 -11.48 29.13 18.52
C ARG A 38 -10.49 28.05 18.08
N TYR A 39 -9.43 27.78 18.85
CA TYR A 39 -8.43 26.72 18.62
C TYR A 39 -7.84 26.71 17.21
N LYS A 40 -7.57 27.90 16.63
CA LYS A 40 -7.14 28.06 15.23
C LYS A 40 -5.90 27.24 14.88
N ASN A 41 -4.94 27.15 15.80
CA ASN A 41 -3.70 26.41 15.58
C ASN A 41 -3.96 24.90 15.49
N GLY A 42 -4.80 24.35 16.36
CA GLY A 42 -5.16 22.93 16.34
C GLY A 42 -5.86 22.53 15.04
N PHE A 43 -6.82 23.34 14.57
CA PHE A 43 -7.45 23.11 13.27
C PHE A 43 -6.47 23.23 12.10
N THR A 44 -5.55 24.21 12.14
CA THR A 44 -4.53 24.37 11.10
C THR A 44 -3.63 23.15 11.02
N ALA A 45 -3.14 22.65 12.16
CA ALA A 45 -2.34 21.44 12.23
C ALA A 45 -3.09 20.23 11.66
N HIS A 46 -4.39 20.11 11.96
CA HIS A 46 -5.23 19.04 11.44
C HIS A 46 -5.39 19.09 9.92
N PHE A 47 -5.64 20.28 9.35
CA PHE A 47 -5.70 20.46 7.91
C PHE A 47 -4.36 20.13 7.23
N CYS A 48 -3.25 20.59 7.79
CA CYS A 48 -1.92 20.24 7.29
C CYS A 48 -1.69 18.72 7.28
N LEU A 49 -2.07 18.02 8.35
CA LEU A 49 -1.96 16.56 8.43
C LEU A 49 -2.82 15.87 7.37
N TYR A 50 -4.05 16.36 7.13
CA TYR A 50 -4.90 15.84 6.06
C TYR A 50 -4.32 16.05 4.66
N VAL A 51 -3.71 17.19 4.39
CA VAL A 51 -3.04 17.45 3.12
C VAL A 51 -1.90 16.45 2.92
N ILE A 52 -1.07 16.24 3.95
CA ILE A 52 0.02 15.26 3.91
C ILE A 52 -0.52 13.84 3.70
N PHE A 53 -1.59 13.46 4.40
CA PHE A 53 -2.23 12.16 4.24
C PHE A 53 -2.73 11.94 2.80
N ASN A 54 -3.39 12.93 2.20
CA ASN A 54 -3.83 12.86 0.81
C ASN A 54 -2.66 12.73 -0.16
N ILE A 55 -1.54 13.44 0.07
CA ILE A 55 -0.32 13.30 -0.74
C ILE A 55 0.20 11.87 -0.65
N ILE A 56 0.25 11.27 0.53
CA ILE A 56 0.70 9.87 0.72
C ILE A 56 -0.21 8.92 -0.06
N LEU A 57 -1.53 9.09 -0.02
CA LEU A 57 -2.47 8.27 -0.80
C LEU A 57 -2.25 8.40 -2.31
N LEU A 58 -2.04 9.62 -2.81
CA LEU A 58 -1.75 9.86 -4.22
C LEU A 58 -0.43 9.21 -4.65
N VAL A 59 0.61 9.36 -3.84
CA VAL A 59 1.93 8.72 -4.08
C VAL A 59 1.78 7.21 -4.11
N LEU A 60 1.08 6.63 -3.13
CA LEU A 60 0.83 5.19 -3.08
C LEU A 60 0.10 4.72 -4.33
N ARG A 61 -0.97 5.42 -4.74
CA ARG A 61 -1.72 5.10 -5.95
C ARG A 61 -0.82 5.10 -7.19
N VAL A 62 -0.01 6.14 -7.36
CA VAL A 62 0.93 6.22 -8.49
C VAL A 62 1.94 5.08 -8.46
N LEU A 63 2.50 4.75 -7.29
CA LEU A 63 3.46 3.65 -7.15
C LEU A 63 2.83 2.30 -7.50
N LEU A 64 1.64 2.00 -6.99
CA LEU A 64 0.95 0.75 -7.26
C LEU A 64 0.53 0.63 -8.73
N THR A 65 0.02 1.70 -9.34
CA THR A 65 -0.30 1.72 -10.78
C THR A 65 0.95 1.52 -11.64
N ARG A 66 2.08 2.17 -11.30
CA ARG A 66 3.35 1.99 -12.02
C ARG A 66 3.86 0.56 -11.92
N ARG A 67 3.77 -0.06 -10.73
CA ARG A 67 4.13 -1.47 -10.53
C ARG A 67 3.23 -2.40 -11.33
N ASN A 68 1.93 -2.15 -11.35
CA ASN A 68 1.00 -2.95 -12.16
C ASN A 68 1.32 -2.83 -13.66
N LYS A 69 1.58 -1.62 -14.16
CA LYS A 69 1.99 -1.39 -15.56
C LYS A 69 3.30 -2.12 -15.91
N ALA A 70 4.29 -2.09 -15.03
CA ALA A 70 5.55 -2.83 -15.24
C ALA A 70 5.31 -4.34 -15.37
N LYS A 71 4.46 -4.90 -14.49
CA LYS A 71 4.06 -6.31 -14.56
C LYS A 71 3.29 -6.63 -15.84
N GLN A 72 2.41 -5.72 -16.31
CA GLN A 72 1.67 -5.89 -17.58
C GLN A 72 2.61 -5.93 -18.79
N ILE A 73 3.64 -5.08 -18.83
CA ILE A 73 4.64 -5.07 -19.90
C ILE A 73 5.45 -6.37 -19.89
N ALA A 74 5.87 -6.84 -18.71
CA ALA A 74 6.62 -8.09 -18.59
C ALA A 74 5.80 -9.30 -19.07
N THR A 75 4.51 -9.38 -18.70
CA THR A 75 3.62 -10.43 -19.19
C THR A 75 3.40 -10.33 -20.70
N ALA A 76 3.19 -9.12 -21.25
CA ALA A 76 3.04 -8.93 -22.68
C ALA A 76 4.30 -9.34 -23.49
N ALA A 77 5.49 -9.05 -22.96
CA ALA A 77 6.75 -9.45 -23.60
C ALA A 77 6.98 -10.97 -23.59
N ALA A 78 6.62 -11.66 -22.50
CA ALA A 78 6.70 -13.12 -22.42
C ALA A 78 5.75 -13.79 -23.43
N LEU A 79 4.54 -13.26 -23.57
CA LEU A 79 3.53 -13.81 -24.50
C LEU A 79 3.86 -13.58 -25.97
N ALA A 80 4.48 -12.45 -26.30
CA ALA A 80 4.99 -12.18 -27.64
C ALA A 80 6.04 -13.22 -28.09
N LEU A 81 6.75 -13.83 -27.13
CA LEU A 81 7.71 -14.91 -27.38
C LEU A 81 7.02 -16.28 -27.59
N GLU A 82 5.86 -16.51 -26.99
CA GLU A 82 5.06 -17.74 -27.13
C GLU A 82 4.08 -17.71 -28.32
N GLY A 83 3.99 -16.62 -29.07
CA GLY A 83 3.11 -16.51 -30.25
C GLY A 83 1.62 -16.30 -29.93
N THR A 84 1.27 -16.08 -28.66
CA THR A 84 -0.10 -15.85 -28.20
C THR A 84 -0.38 -14.35 -28.16
N THR A 85 -1.29 -13.85 -29.00
CA THR A 85 -1.52 -12.41 -29.22
C THR A 85 -2.64 -11.81 -28.37
N ASP A 86 -3.35 -12.61 -27.56
CA ASP A 86 -4.54 -12.14 -26.87
C ASP A 86 -4.30 -11.84 -25.39
N LEU A 87 -4.21 -10.55 -25.06
CA LEU A 87 -4.03 -10.04 -23.69
C LEU A 87 -5.23 -10.34 -22.77
N LYS A 88 -6.43 -10.57 -23.34
CA LYS A 88 -7.64 -10.87 -22.56
C LYS A 88 -7.66 -12.29 -22.00
N GLN A 89 -7.05 -13.24 -22.71
CA GLN A 89 -7.02 -14.64 -22.31
C GLN A 89 -6.05 -14.90 -21.14
N VAL A 90 -5.17 -13.93 -20.84
CA VAL A 90 -4.13 -14.03 -19.82
C VAL A 90 -4.61 -13.52 -18.45
N ASP A 91 -5.48 -12.51 -18.42
CA ASP A 91 -6.15 -12.08 -17.17
C ASP A 91 -7.08 -13.18 -16.66
N GLU A 92 -7.65 -13.97 -17.59
CA GLU A 92 -8.47 -15.17 -17.30
C GLU A 92 -7.60 -16.39 -16.94
N LYS A 93 -6.35 -16.45 -17.45
CA LYS A 93 -5.34 -17.46 -17.15
C LYS A 93 -4.31 -16.96 -16.13
N ILE A 94 -4.73 -16.14 -15.16
CA ILE A 94 -3.97 -16.01 -13.92
C ILE A 94 -4.20 -17.31 -13.16
N THR A 95 -3.42 -18.33 -13.51
CA THR A 95 -3.38 -19.57 -12.77
C THR A 95 -2.85 -19.21 -11.39
N HIS A 96 -3.73 -19.16 -10.39
CA HIS A 96 -3.40 -18.93 -8.97
C HIS A 96 -2.51 -20.04 -8.38
N GLU A 97 -1.66 -20.68 -9.17
CA GLU A 97 -0.78 -21.79 -8.81
C GLU A 97 0.15 -21.41 -7.65
N ARG A 98 0.56 -20.14 -7.58
CA ARG A 98 1.42 -19.60 -6.51
C ARG A 98 0.65 -18.77 -5.48
N ALA A 99 -0.68 -18.86 -5.44
CA ALA A 99 -1.49 -18.08 -4.50
C ALA A 99 -1.39 -18.59 -3.05
N PHE A 100 -1.03 -19.85 -2.86
CA PHE A 100 -0.76 -20.45 -1.55
C PHE A 100 0.71 -20.38 -1.14
N ASP A 101 1.59 -19.94 -2.06
CA ASP A 101 2.99 -19.69 -1.73
C ASP A 101 3.08 -18.39 -0.93
N ASP A 102 3.88 -18.41 0.14
CA ASP A 102 4.17 -17.22 0.96
C ASP A 102 5.16 -16.30 0.21
N LEU A 103 4.66 -15.65 -0.84
CA LEU A 103 5.41 -14.72 -1.68
C LEU A 103 4.96 -13.30 -1.41
N THR A 104 5.93 -12.39 -1.31
CA THR A 104 5.64 -10.97 -1.21
C THR A 104 4.97 -10.49 -2.51
N ASP A 105 4.17 -9.42 -2.45
CA ASP A 105 3.52 -8.78 -3.59
C ASP A 105 4.47 -8.44 -4.77
N LYS A 106 5.76 -8.19 -4.47
CA LYS A 106 6.84 -7.96 -5.42
C LYS A 106 7.35 -9.24 -6.09
N GLU A 107 7.34 -10.34 -5.36
CA GLU A 107 7.89 -11.64 -5.77
C GLU A 107 6.85 -12.44 -6.58
N ASN A 108 5.57 -12.28 -6.25
CA ASN A 108 4.49 -12.89 -7.00
C ASN A 108 4.25 -12.12 -8.32
N GLN A 109 4.62 -12.74 -9.44
CA GLN A 109 4.45 -12.17 -10.79
C GLN A 109 2.98 -12.08 -11.21
N ASP A 110 2.15 -12.98 -10.70
CA ASP A 110 0.71 -13.08 -10.97
C ASP A 110 -0.10 -12.06 -10.14
N PHE A 111 0.50 -11.50 -9.09
CA PHE A 111 -0.17 -10.54 -8.21
C PHE A 111 -0.43 -9.20 -8.91
N ARG A 112 -1.70 -8.81 -8.98
CA ARG A 112 -2.19 -7.54 -9.51
C ARG A 112 -2.77 -6.68 -8.39
N TYR A 113 -2.34 -5.41 -8.31
CA TYR A 113 -2.90 -4.45 -7.37
C TYR A 113 -4.27 -3.99 -7.86
N VAL A 114 -5.29 -4.17 -7.03
CA VAL A 114 -6.64 -3.63 -7.22
C VAL A 114 -6.78 -2.40 -6.33
N PHE A 115 -7.34 -1.31 -6.85
CA PHE A 115 -7.41 0.00 -6.20
C PHE A 115 -8.77 0.65 -6.39
#